data_AF-A0AAN0RYC5-F1
#
_entry.id   AF-A0AAN0RYC5-F1
#
_cell.length_a   1.000
_cell.length_b   1.000
_cell.length_c   1.000
_cell.angle_alpha   90.00
_cell.angle_beta   90.00
_cell.angle_gamma   90.00
#
_symmetry.space_group_name_H-M   'P 1'
#
loop_
_entity.id
_entity.type
_entity.pdbx_description
1 polymer ?
#
loop_
_entity_poly.entity_id
_entity_poly.type
_entity_poly.pdbx_seq_one_letter_code
_entity_poly.pdbx_strand_id
1 'polypeptide(L)'
;MQDTETISHNMKTKVLLLLSGIAWAPYAFAGGPIGTVLADKQTFTFILLNTCLTIFFAFVRFDRFSVVHGPEILTTVGIFGCFLGIALALLQFDASNVSESVPHLLEGVKTAFWASVSGVFGSLVIRGRHYFWKTPIPQTPGAPKAATLDDVVAATHALQLSLSGNEQGSLLSQLKLMRQEQGDELRMLRTSFDTFAQRMAEDGSKALIEALKEVIRDFNAQINEQFGENFKHLNAAVEKLVVWQQQYKEELDKLQALQKSSADDLRGASSGLALFIDRASSFAQTATALEGTLRGLAQQHQLIDQSQRSIADVLSQMKDVTPQFSRKVDEMTESMKQGVARVQAEVGDVVKNFGVQVQSSSSEMKQLLTDTLRKSQSEVNDGLVRSMDAVRQSVVTLDKGLQEELTKSLETLGRQLASLSEKFVADYTPLTDRLREVVRIAGTA
;
A
#
# COMPACT_ATOMS: atom_id res chain seq x y z
N MET A 1 -56.06 16.84 -106.38
CA MET A 1 -55.20 18.03 -106.44
C MET A 1 -55.83 19.02 -105.47
N GLN A 2 -55.04 19.50 -104.50
CA GLN A 2 -55.42 19.93 -103.13
C GLN A 2 -55.59 18.76 -102.15
N ASP A 3 -55.15 18.98 -100.91
CA ASP A 3 -55.06 18.08 -99.74
C ASP A 3 -53.81 17.21 -99.56
N THR A 4 -52.61 17.77 -99.78
CA THR A 4 -51.39 17.19 -99.16
C THR A 4 -50.28 18.18 -98.77
N GLU A 5 -50.56 19.50 -98.73
CA GLU A 5 -49.55 20.51 -98.37
C GLU A 5 -49.76 21.18 -97.01
N THR A 6 -50.86 20.91 -96.30
CA THR A 6 -51.20 21.61 -95.05
C THR A 6 -50.73 20.92 -93.77
N ILE A 7 -50.14 19.71 -93.85
CA ILE A 7 -49.76 18.90 -92.67
C ILE A 7 -48.26 19.02 -92.30
N SER A 8 -47.39 19.45 -93.21
CA SER A 8 -45.93 19.54 -92.93
C SER A 8 -45.52 20.79 -92.13
N HIS A 9 -46.31 21.87 -92.18
CA HIS A 9 -45.93 23.16 -91.57
C HIS A 9 -46.20 23.23 -90.05
N ASN A 10 -47.04 22.36 -89.50
CA ASN A 10 -47.42 22.40 -88.08
C ASN A 10 -46.47 21.60 -87.15
N MET A 11 -45.52 20.84 -87.73
CA MET A 11 -44.57 20.01 -86.95
C MET A 11 -43.23 20.72 -86.67
N LYS A 12 -42.84 21.72 -87.48
CA LYS A 12 -41.58 22.47 -87.27
C LYS A 12 -41.70 23.57 -86.21
N THR A 13 -42.89 24.14 -85.99
CA THR A 13 -43.09 25.21 -85.00
C THR A 13 -43.25 24.68 -83.57
N LYS A 14 -43.71 23.43 -83.38
CA LYS A 14 -43.87 22.80 -82.05
C LYS A 14 -42.55 22.28 -81.46
N VAL A 15 -41.54 21.96 -82.27
CA VAL A 15 -40.22 21.51 -81.77
C VAL A 15 -39.37 22.69 -81.29
N LEU A 16 -39.60 23.91 -81.80
CA LEU A 16 -38.91 25.13 -81.38
C LEU A 16 -39.40 25.67 -80.02
N LEU A 17 -40.60 25.28 -79.58
CA LEU A 17 -41.22 25.70 -78.31
C LEU A 17 -40.94 24.77 -77.13
N LEU A 18 -40.29 23.61 -77.34
CA LEU A 18 -39.93 22.66 -76.29
C LEU A 18 -38.53 22.88 -75.68
N LEU A 19 -37.74 23.82 -76.21
CA LEU A 19 -36.39 24.15 -75.73
C LEU A 19 -36.34 25.40 -74.82
N SER A 20 -37.47 26.05 -74.54
CA SER A 20 -37.56 27.23 -73.66
C SER A 20 -37.86 26.90 -72.19
N GLY A 21 -37.89 25.62 -71.81
CA GLY A 21 -38.32 25.14 -70.49
C GLY A 21 -37.19 24.64 -69.58
N ILE A 22 -35.96 25.15 -69.68
CA ILE A 22 -34.92 24.84 -68.69
C ILE A 22 -34.95 25.95 -67.62
N ALA A 23 -35.55 25.61 -66.48
CA ALA A 23 -35.54 26.41 -65.27
C ALA A 23 -34.09 26.79 -64.89
N TRP A 24 -33.77 28.07 -64.96
CA TRP A 24 -32.56 28.62 -64.35
C TRP A 24 -32.71 28.55 -62.83
N ALA A 25 -32.08 27.56 -62.20
CA ALA A 25 -31.84 27.60 -60.77
C ALA A 25 -30.71 28.61 -60.50
N PRO A 26 -30.92 29.65 -59.67
CA PRO A 26 -29.89 30.62 -59.36
C PRO A 26 -28.97 30.05 -58.27
N TYR A 27 -27.91 29.34 -58.67
CA TYR A 27 -26.86 28.94 -57.75
C TYR A 27 -25.57 29.73 -58.02
N ALA A 28 -25.34 30.69 -57.13
CA ALA A 28 -24.05 31.14 -56.60
C ALA A 28 -22.94 31.44 -57.62
N PHE A 29 -23.05 32.57 -58.33
CA PHE A 29 -21.86 33.32 -58.77
C PHE A 29 -21.34 34.16 -57.59
N ALA A 30 -20.87 33.49 -56.54
CA ALA A 30 -20.28 34.13 -55.38
C ALA A 30 -18.79 34.42 -55.66
N GLY A 31 -18.44 35.70 -55.75
CA GLY A 31 -17.09 36.24 -55.50
C GLY A 31 -15.94 35.72 -56.38
N GLY A 32 -15.68 36.43 -57.49
CA GLY A 32 -14.35 36.52 -58.14
C GLY A 32 -13.73 35.26 -58.79
N PRO A 33 -14.42 34.51 -59.68
CA PRO A 33 -13.87 33.32 -60.33
C PRO A 33 -12.80 33.60 -61.41
N ILE A 34 -12.71 34.83 -61.92
CA ILE A 34 -11.76 35.17 -62.99
C ILE A 34 -10.34 35.34 -62.43
N GLY A 35 -10.19 35.84 -61.20
CA GLY A 35 -8.88 36.06 -60.58
C GLY A 35 -8.10 34.77 -60.35
N THR A 36 -8.79 33.69 -59.95
CA THR A 36 -8.18 32.36 -59.74
C THR A 36 -7.80 31.68 -61.06
N VAL A 37 -8.59 31.90 -62.13
CA VAL A 37 -8.26 31.37 -63.48
C VAL A 37 -7.04 32.07 -64.09
N LEU A 38 -6.81 33.35 -63.77
CA LEU A 38 -5.63 34.09 -64.19
C LEU A 38 -4.37 33.79 -63.36
N ALA A 39 -4.53 33.28 -62.14
CA ALA A 39 -3.42 32.91 -61.26
C ALA A 39 -2.74 31.60 -61.70
N ASP A 40 -3.52 30.65 -62.23
CA ASP A 40 -3.01 29.40 -62.78
C ASP A 40 -2.44 29.62 -64.19
N LYS A 41 -1.10 29.75 -64.25
CA LYS A 41 -0.34 30.03 -65.47
C LYS A 41 -0.60 29.02 -66.59
N GLN A 42 -0.92 27.77 -66.28
CA GLN A 42 -1.06 26.72 -67.27
C GLN A 42 -2.45 26.72 -67.90
N THR A 43 -3.50 26.88 -67.11
CA THR A 43 -4.86 27.00 -67.63
C THR A 43 -4.99 28.25 -68.52
N PHE A 44 -4.39 29.37 -68.10
CA PHE A 44 -4.47 30.63 -68.85
C PHE A 44 -3.85 30.53 -70.26
N THR A 45 -2.72 29.83 -70.43
CA THR A 45 -2.08 29.68 -71.74
C THR A 45 -2.95 28.89 -72.73
N PHE A 46 -3.65 27.85 -72.27
CA PHE A 46 -4.56 27.08 -73.11
C PHE A 46 -5.81 27.89 -73.50
N ILE A 47 -6.35 28.71 -72.61
CA ILE A 47 -7.49 29.59 -72.93
C ILE A 47 -7.09 30.63 -73.99
N LEU A 48 -5.89 31.23 -73.85
CA LEU A 48 -5.36 32.18 -74.83
C LEU A 48 -5.16 31.51 -76.19
N LEU A 49 -4.56 30.32 -76.20
CA LEU A 49 -4.35 29.52 -77.42
C LEU A 49 -5.67 29.22 -78.13
N ASN A 50 -6.68 28.74 -77.41
CA ASN A 50 -8.01 28.45 -77.98
C ASN A 50 -8.69 29.72 -78.52
N THR A 51 -8.54 30.85 -77.84
CA THR A 51 -9.09 32.13 -78.32
C THR A 51 -8.42 32.57 -79.62
N CYS A 52 -7.09 32.47 -79.71
CA CYS A 52 -6.34 32.77 -80.93
C CYS A 52 -6.71 31.85 -82.09
N LEU A 53 -6.80 30.53 -81.85
CA LEU A 53 -7.23 29.57 -82.88
C LEU A 53 -8.67 29.85 -83.35
N THR A 54 -9.57 30.19 -82.42
CA THR A 54 -10.95 30.55 -82.76
C THR A 54 -10.97 31.77 -83.66
N ILE A 55 -10.20 32.81 -83.36
CA ILE A 55 -10.13 34.02 -84.18
C ILE A 55 -9.55 33.70 -85.57
N PHE A 56 -8.50 32.90 -85.64
CA PHE A 56 -7.87 32.51 -86.90
C PHE A 56 -8.83 31.76 -87.82
N PHE A 57 -9.48 30.70 -87.32
CA PHE A 57 -10.41 29.89 -88.11
C PHE A 57 -11.74 30.58 -88.36
N ALA A 58 -12.23 31.38 -87.41
CA ALA A 58 -13.48 32.10 -87.59
C ALA A 58 -13.31 33.32 -88.49
N PHE A 59 -12.25 34.13 -88.40
CA PHE A 59 -12.17 35.43 -89.06
C PHE A 59 -11.12 35.56 -90.17
N VAL A 60 -9.99 34.84 -90.12
CA VAL A 60 -8.88 35.04 -91.07
C VAL A 60 -8.97 34.11 -92.28
N ARG A 61 -9.34 32.84 -92.09
CA ARG A 61 -9.34 31.84 -93.17
C ARG A 61 -10.58 30.95 -93.15
N PHE A 62 -11.70 31.46 -93.64
CA PHE A 62 -12.97 30.72 -93.69
C PHE A 62 -13.09 29.92 -95.00
N ASP A 63 -12.41 28.78 -95.07
CA ASP A 63 -12.43 27.84 -96.21
C ASP A 63 -13.13 26.51 -95.83
N ARG A 64 -13.44 25.63 -96.79
CA ARG A 64 -14.10 24.32 -96.53
C ARG A 64 -13.37 23.53 -95.44
N PHE A 65 -12.04 23.62 -95.42
CA PHE A 65 -11.20 22.95 -94.42
C PHE A 65 -11.46 23.46 -93.00
N SER A 66 -11.55 24.79 -92.79
CA SER A 66 -11.71 25.38 -91.46
C SER A 66 -13.09 25.17 -90.86
N VAL A 67 -14.13 25.04 -91.70
CA VAL A 67 -15.49 24.68 -91.26
C VAL A 67 -15.57 23.20 -90.87
N VAL A 68 -14.92 22.32 -91.65
CA VAL A 68 -14.98 20.87 -91.41
C VAL A 68 -14.08 20.46 -90.24
N HIS A 69 -12.84 20.94 -90.18
CA HIS A 69 -11.84 20.49 -89.21
C HIS A 69 -11.57 21.47 -88.05
N GLY A 70 -11.90 22.76 -88.21
CA GLY A 70 -11.65 23.77 -87.16
C GLY A 70 -12.35 23.47 -85.83
N PRO A 71 -13.66 23.13 -85.82
CA PRO A 71 -14.35 22.73 -84.60
C PRO A 71 -13.72 21.52 -83.90
N GLU A 72 -13.29 20.51 -84.67
CA GLU A 72 -12.66 19.28 -84.16
C GLU A 72 -11.31 19.54 -83.48
N ILE A 73 -10.46 20.36 -84.11
CA ILE A 73 -9.16 20.76 -83.56
C ILE A 73 -9.36 21.54 -82.26
N LEU A 74 -10.29 22.50 -82.22
CA LEU A 74 -10.47 23.36 -81.06
C LEU A 74 -11.05 22.61 -79.84
N THR A 75 -11.98 21.67 -80.07
CA THR A 75 -12.47 20.79 -79.00
C THR A 75 -11.36 19.88 -78.48
N THR A 76 -10.51 19.35 -79.37
CA THR A 76 -9.41 18.45 -78.98
C THR A 76 -8.37 19.18 -78.13
N VAL A 77 -7.99 20.41 -78.52
CA VAL A 77 -7.06 21.26 -77.74
C VAL A 77 -7.65 21.64 -76.38
N GLY A 78 -8.95 21.97 -76.31
CA GLY A 78 -9.62 22.25 -75.04
C GLY A 78 -9.71 21.04 -74.10
N ILE A 79 -10.01 19.86 -74.63
CA ILE A 79 -10.03 18.61 -73.86
C ILE A 79 -8.63 18.27 -73.34
N PHE A 80 -7.60 18.39 -74.17
CA PHE A 80 -6.21 18.15 -73.78
C PHE A 80 -5.77 19.08 -72.63
N GLY A 81 -6.08 20.39 -72.72
CA GLY A 81 -5.74 21.35 -71.67
C GLY A 81 -6.38 21.01 -70.31
N CYS A 82 -7.62 20.53 -70.31
CA CYS A 82 -8.30 20.11 -69.08
C CYS A 82 -7.67 18.87 -68.45
N PHE A 83 -7.38 17.83 -69.26
CA PHE A 83 -6.70 16.63 -68.76
C PHE A 83 -5.31 16.91 -68.20
N LEU A 84 -4.55 17.79 -68.86
CA LEU A 84 -3.22 18.18 -68.39
C LEU A 84 -3.29 18.94 -67.06
N GLY A 85 -4.24 19.85 -66.90
CA GLY A 85 -4.44 20.59 -65.65
C GLY A 85 -4.80 19.68 -64.47
N ILE A 86 -5.69 18.70 -64.68
CA ILE A 86 -6.04 17.71 -63.65
C ILE A 86 -4.84 16.82 -63.31
N ALA A 87 -4.06 16.39 -64.31
CA ALA A 87 -2.87 15.56 -64.08
C ALA A 87 -1.81 16.27 -63.22
N LEU A 88 -1.61 17.57 -63.44
CA LEU A 88 -0.65 18.36 -62.65
C LEU A 88 -1.15 18.63 -61.23
N ALA A 89 -2.46 18.80 -61.04
CA ALA A 89 -3.07 18.86 -59.71
C ALA A 89 -2.89 17.55 -58.93
N LEU A 90 -2.99 16.39 -59.60
CA LEU A 90 -2.75 15.08 -58.98
C LEU A 90 -1.28 14.82 -58.65
N LEU A 91 -0.32 15.39 -59.40
CA LEU A 91 1.11 15.27 -59.06
C LEU A 91 1.48 16.01 -57.77
N GLN A 92 0.72 17.04 -57.40
CA GLN A 92 0.92 17.77 -56.15
C GLN A 92 0.07 17.22 -54.99
N PHE A 93 -0.67 16.12 -55.22
CA PHE A 93 -1.51 15.50 -54.20
C PHE A 93 -0.69 14.57 -53.30
N ASP A 94 -0.65 14.87 -52.00
CA ASP A 94 0.01 14.02 -51.01
C ASP A 94 -1.01 13.10 -50.33
N ALA A 95 -0.87 11.79 -50.55
CA ALA A 95 -1.74 10.78 -49.95
C ALA A 95 -1.59 10.67 -48.42
N SER A 96 -0.51 11.20 -47.84
CA SER A 96 -0.27 11.19 -46.39
C SER A 96 -0.94 12.36 -45.66
N ASN A 97 -1.24 13.46 -46.35
CA ASN A 97 -1.90 14.63 -45.79
C ASN A 97 -3.09 15.08 -46.66
N VAL A 98 -4.17 14.30 -46.59
CA VAL A 98 -5.38 14.47 -47.40
C VAL A 98 -6.09 15.80 -47.09
N SER A 99 -6.07 16.26 -45.84
CA SER A 99 -6.77 17.47 -45.39
C SER A 99 -6.26 18.75 -46.04
N GLU A 100 -4.95 18.81 -46.33
CA GLU A 100 -4.30 19.95 -47.00
C GLU A 100 -4.28 19.79 -48.53
N SER A 101 -4.21 18.55 -49.02
CA SER A 101 -4.12 18.24 -50.45
C SER A 101 -5.46 18.35 -51.20
N VAL A 102 -6.59 18.09 -50.52
CA VAL A 102 -7.93 18.14 -51.15
C VAL A 102 -8.32 19.55 -51.62
N PRO A 103 -8.13 20.63 -50.82
CA PRO A 103 -8.39 21.99 -51.29
C PRO A 103 -7.59 22.39 -52.54
N HIS A 104 -6.30 22.05 -52.63
CA HIS A 104 -5.47 22.35 -53.79
C HIS A 104 -5.86 21.55 -55.04
N LEU A 105 -6.23 20.27 -54.88
CA LEU A 105 -6.77 19.46 -55.96
C LEU A 105 -8.05 20.10 -56.54
N LEU A 106 -8.97 20.52 -55.67
CA LEU A 106 -10.23 21.16 -56.05
C LEU A 106 -9.99 22.47 -56.81
N GLU A 107 -8.98 23.24 -56.44
CA GLU A 107 -8.61 24.48 -57.13
C GLU A 107 -8.07 24.21 -58.54
N GLY A 108 -7.16 23.25 -58.70
CA GLY A 108 -6.61 22.85 -60.00
C GLY A 108 -7.66 22.25 -60.95
N VAL A 109 -8.61 21.48 -60.43
CA VAL A 109 -9.75 20.96 -61.22
C VAL A 109 -10.67 22.10 -61.64
N LYS A 110 -10.93 23.07 -60.76
CA LYS A 110 -11.81 24.22 -61.04
C LYS A 110 -11.24 25.12 -62.14
N THR A 111 -9.93 25.34 -62.19
CA THR A 111 -9.30 26.14 -63.26
C THR A 111 -9.24 25.36 -64.57
N ALA A 112 -8.79 24.09 -64.55
CA ALA A 112 -8.62 23.26 -65.74
C ALA A 112 -9.91 23.10 -66.58
N PHE A 113 -11.08 23.10 -65.93
CA PHE A 113 -12.38 23.02 -66.61
C PHE A 113 -12.61 24.18 -67.60
N TRP A 114 -12.13 25.39 -67.29
CA TRP A 114 -12.32 26.56 -68.15
C TRP A 114 -11.53 26.47 -69.47
N ALA A 115 -10.43 25.73 -69.52
CA ALA A 115 -9.71 25.45 -70.76
C ALA A 115 -10.57 24.65 -71.75
N SER A 116 -11.30 23.63 -71.26
CA SER A 116 -12.23 22.84 -72.08
C SER A 116 -13.44 23.67 -72.53
N VAL A 117 -14.02 24.45 -71.62
CA VAL A 117 -15.14 25.35 -71.94
C VAL A 117 -14.76 26.32 -73.07
N SER A 118 -13.55 26.88 -73.04
CA SER A 118 -13.07 27.78 -74.10
C SER A 118 -12.97 27.13 -75.48
N GLY A 119 -12.50 25.87 -75.55
CA GLY A 119 -12.39 25.10 -76.80
C GLY A 119 -13.76 24.67 -77.36
N VAL A 120 -14.69 24.26 -76.49
CA VAL A 120 -16.06 23.95 -76.92
C VAL A 120 -16.77 25.21 -77.39
N PHE A 121 -16.64 26.32 -76.66
CA PHE A 121 -17.25 27.59 -77.02
C PHE A 121 -16.78 28.08 -78.41
N GLY A 122 -15.46 28.08 -78.68
CA GLY A 122 -14.98 28.49 -79.99
C GLY A 122 -15.39 27.56 -81.14
N SER A 123 -15.56 26.25 -80.87
CA SER A 123 -16.05 25.30 -81.87
C SER A 123 -17.52 25.57 -82.23
N LEU A 124 -18.32 25.97 -81.25
CA LEU A 124 -19.70 26.39 -81.44
C LEU A 124 -19.78 27.71 -82.21
N VAL A 125 -18.86 28.66 -81.98
CA VAL A 125 -18.79 29.92 -82.72
C VAL A 125 -18.52 29.67 -84.21
N ILE A 126 -17.60 28.76 -84.56
CA ILE A 126 -17.31 28.41 -85.96
C ILE A 126 -18.53 27.75 -86.62
N ARG A 127 -19.16 26.78 -85.95
CA ARG A 127 -20.35 26.09 -86.48
C ARG A 127 -21.57 27.01 -86.59
N GLY A 128 -21.78 27.88 -85.61
CA GLY A 128 -22.82 28.89 -85.62
C GLY A 128 -22.61 29.86 -86.79
N ARG A 129 -21.38 30.36 -86.98
CA ARG A 129 -21.06 31.25 -88.09
C ARG A 129 -21.31 30.61 -89.46
N HIS A 130 -20.96 29.34 -89.65
CA HIS A 130 -21.29 28.59 -90.86
C HIS A 130 -22.80 28.42 -91.06
N TYR A 131 -23.55 28.12 -90.00
CA TYR A 131 -25.00 27.98 -90.09
C TYR A 131 -25.70 29.29 -90.51
N PHE A 132 -25.18 30.44 -90.06
CA PHE A 132 -25.75 31.75 -90.39
C PHE A 132 -25.30 32.32 -91.76
N TRP A 133 -24.21 31.84 -92.38
CA TRP A 133 -23.73 32.33 -93.69
C TRP A 133 -23.89 31.25 -94.79
N LYS A 134 -24.80 31.48 -95.76
CA LYS A 134 -25.09 30.56 -96.89
C LYS A 134 -24.43 31.01 -98.21
N THR A 135 -23.23 30.53 -98.54
CA THR A 135 -22.67 30.64 -99.92
C THR A 135 -22.06 29.31 -100.40
N PRO A 136 -22.33 28.87 -101.65
CA PRO A 136 -21.79 27.63 -102.22
C PRO A 136 -20.37 27.82 -102.83
N ILE A 137 -19.55 26.77 -102.77
CA ILE A 137 -18.10 26.76 -103.05
C ILE A 137 -17.86 26.38 -104.54
N PRO A 138 -16.97 27.05 -105.33
CA PRO A 138 -16.86 26.84 -106.80
C PRO A 138 -16.05 25.60 -107.26
N GLN A 139 -16.38 25.07 -108.45
CA GLN A 139 -15.73 23.93 -109.17
C GLN A 139 -15.21 24.40 -110.57
N THR A 140 -14.17 23.74 -111.12
CA THR A 140 -13.37 24.18 -112.31
C THR A 140 -13.57 23.26 -113.55
N PRO A 141 -13.46 23.74 -114.82
CA PRO A 141 -14.13 23.14 -116.01
C PRO A 141 -13.24 22.37 -117.01
N GLY A 142 -13.83 21.43 -117.79
CA GLY A 142 -13.18 20.77 -118.94
C GLY A 142 -13.94 19.61 -119.63
N ALA A 143 -15.04 19.86 -120.35
CA ALA A 143 -15.74 18.83 -121.16
C ALA A 143 -15.95 19.28 -122.64
N PRO A 144 -15.56 18.50 -123.66
CA PRO A 144 -15.74 18.83 -125.08
C PRO A 144 -17.07 18.32 -125.69
N LYS A 145 -17.53 18.99 -126.75
CA LYS A 145 -18.83 18.87 -127.46
C LYS A 145 -18.93 17.69 -128.45
N ALA A 146 -20.17 17.29 -128.74
CA ALA A 146 -20.62 16.08 -129.46
C ALA A 146 -20.47 16.09 -131.01
N ALA A 147 -20.29 14.88 -131.57
CA ALA A 147 -20.20 14.53 -132.99
C ALA A 147 -21.57 14.14 -133.62
N THR A 148 -21.66 14.15 -134.96
CA THR A 148 -22.88 14.07 -135.79
C THR A 148 -23.34 12.65 -136.16
N LEU A 149 -24.59 12.52 -136.61
CA LEU A 149 -25.34 11.26 -136.79
C LEU A 149 -24.76 10.27 -137.83
N ASP A 150 -24.04 10.73 -138.84
CA ASP A 150 -23.46 9.85 -139.87
C ASP A 150 -22.26 9.02 -139.34
N ASP A 151 -21.52 9.55 -138.37
CA ASP A 151 -20.45 8.79 -137.70
C ASP A 151 -21.03 7.62 -136.90
N VAL A 152 -22.26 7.76 -136.40
CA VAL A 152 -22.96 6.72 -135.64
C VAL A 152 -23.38 5.55 -136.54
N VAL A 153 -23.83 5.84 -137.76
CA VAL A 153 -24.26 4.80 -138.71
C VAL A 153 -23.06 4.03 -139.27
N ALA A 154 -21.97 4.73 -139.61
CA ALA A 154 -20.73 4.06 -140.03
C ALA A 154 -20.13 3.20 -138.90
N ALA A 155 -20.12 3.72 -137.67
CA ALA A 155 -19.60 2.99 -136.51
C ALA A 155 -20.46 1.75 -136.16
N THR A 156 -21.79 1.84 -136.29
CA THR A 156 -22.68 0.71 -135.97
C THR A 156 -22.56 -0.46 -136.95
N HIS A 157 -22.37 -0.18 -138.24
CA HIS A 157 -22.16 -1.24 -139.23
C HIS A 157 -20.80 -1.92 -139.07
N ALA A 158 -19.74 -1.15 -138.74
CA ALA A 158 -18.43 -1.71 -138.40
C ALA A 158 -18.47 -2.58 -137.13
N LEU A 159 -19.29 -2.21 -136.14
CA LEU A 159 -19.53 -2.98 -134.92
C LEU A 159 -20.19 -4.32 -135.19
N GLN A 160 -21.21 -4.35 -136.05
CA GLN A 160 -21.94 -5.59 -136.37
C GLN A 160 -21.04 -6.63 -137.06
N LEU A 161 -20.18 -6.20 -137.99
CA LEU A 161 -19.23 -7.09 -138.67
C LEU A 161 -18.18 -7.65 -137.69
N SER A 162 -17.70 -6.82 -136.76
CA SER A 162 -16.71 -7.21 -135.74
C SER A 162 -17.27 -8.17 -134.68
N LEU A 163 -18.59 -8.15 -134.46
CA LEU A 163 -19.27 -8.99 -133.47
C LEU A 163 -19.76 -10.33 -134.02
N SER A 164 -20.05 -10.44 -135.33
CA SER A 164 -20.72 -11.61 -135.93
C SER A 164 -19.85 -12.47 -136.86
N GLY A 165 -18.60 -12.08 -137.10
CA GLY A 165 -17.67 -12.87 -137.93
C GLY A 165 -17.33 -14.23 -137.32
N ASN A 166 -17.33 -15.28 -138.15
CA ASN A 166 -17.02 -16.67 -137.77
C ASN A 166 -15.51 -16.98 -137.74
N GLU A 167 -14.65 -15.96 -137.80
CA GLU A 167 -13.20 -16.14 -137.66
C GLU A 167 -12.73 -15.95 -136.22
N GLN A 168 -11.60 -16.58 -135.88
CA GLN A 168 -10.99 -16.66 -134.55
C GLN A 168 -10.70 -15.30 -133.88
N GLY A 169 -10.84 -14.19 -134.62
CA GLY A 169 -10.71 -12.82 -134.13
C GLY A 169 -12.01 -12.13 -133.69
N SER A 170 -13.18 -12.80 -133.69
CA SER A 170 -14.41 -12.16 -133.23
C SER A 170 -14.38 -11.89 -131.72
N LEU A 171 -14.95 -10.77 -131.30
CA LEU A 171 -14.96 -10.35 -129.88
C LEU A 171 -15.60 -11.39 -128.96
N LEU A 172 -16.58 -12.15 -129.47
CA LEU A 172 -17.21 -13.23 -128.72
C LEU A 172 -16.24 -14.40 -128.46
N SER A 173 -15.40 -14.73 -129.44
CA SER A 173 -14.36 -15.77 -129.30
C SER A 173 -13.30 -15.36 -128.28
N GLN A 174 -12.81 -14.11 -128.35
CA GLN A 174 -11.86 -13.56 -127.37
C GLN A 174 -12.46 -13.50 -125.95
N LEU A 175 -13.74 -13.11 -125.83
CA LEU A 175 -14.43 -13.09 -124.53
C LEU A 175 -14.57 -14.51 -123.94
N LYS A 176 -14.81 -15.52 -124.78
CA LYS A 176 -14.90 -16.92 -124.35
C LYS A 176 -13.54 -17.43 -123.87
N LEU A 177 -12.46 -17.15 -124.61
CA LEU A 177 -11.09 -17.50 -124.21
C LEU A 177 -10.70 -16.79 -122.91
N MET A 178 -10.98 -15.49 -122.78
CA MET A 178 -10.70 -14.72 -121.57
C MET A 178 -11.49 -15.23 -120.35
N ARG A 179 -12.75 -15.65 -120.52
CA ARG A 179 -13.53 -16.29 -119.44
C ARG A 179 -12.97 -17.65 -119.05
N GLN A 180 -12.47 -18.41 -120.01
CA GLN A 180 -11.84 -19.70 -119.73
C GLN A 180 -10.50 -19.53 -119.01
N GLU A 181 -9.67 -18.59 -119.47
CA GLU A 181 -8.40 -18.22 -118.84
C GLU A 181 -8.60 -17.68 -117.42
N GLN A 182 -9.56 -16.77 -117.19
CA GLN A 182 -9.94 -16.34 -115.83
C GLN A 182 -10.43 -17.51 -114.96
N GLY A 183 -11.20 -18.44 -115.54
CA GLY A 183 -11.67 -19.62 -114.81
C GLY A 183 -10.53 -20.53 -114.37
N ASP A 184 -9.54 -20.73 -115.26
CA ASP A 184 -8.36 -21.54 -114.97
C ASP A 184 -7.41 -20.83 -114.00
N GLU A 185 -7.24 -19.50 -114.11
CA GLU A 185 -6.45 -18.70 -113.16
C GLU A 185 -7.09 -18.69 -111.76
N LEU A 186 -8.42 -18.58 -111.66
CA LEU A 186 -9.14 -18.70 -110.38
C LEU A 186 -9.01 -20.10 -109.78
N ARG A 187 -8.97 -21.16 -110.60
CA ARG A 187 -8.71 -22.53 -110.11
C ARG A 187 -7.29 -22.70 -109.60
N MET A 188 -6.31 -22.16 -110.32
CA MET A 188 -4.91 -22.16 -109.90
C MET A 188 -4.72 -21.37 -108.60
N LEU A 189 -5.35 -20.20 -108.49
CA LEU A 189 -5.35 -19.38 -107.29
C LEU A 189 -5.99 -20.10 -106.10
N ARG A 190 -7.12 -20.76 -106.31
CA ARG A 190 -7.75 -21.57 -105.26
C ARG A 190 -6.83 -22.70 -104.79
N THR A 191 -6.18 -23.38 -105.73
CA THR A 191 -5.25 -24.47 -105.43
C THR A 191 -4.03 -23.97 -104.66
N SER A 192 -3.47 -22.80 -105.03
CA SER A 192 -2.36 -22.20 -104.31
C SER A 192 -2.77 -21.69 -102.91
N PHE A 193 -3.98 -21.16 -102.75
CA PHE A 193 -4.54 -20.79 -101.44
C PHE A 193 -4.76 -22.01 -100.54
N ASP A 194 -5.34 -23.10 -101.06
CA ASP A 194 -5.52 -24.33 -100.27
C ASP A 194 -4.15 -24.89 -99.84
N THR A 195 -3.17 -24.89 -100.74
CA THR A 195 -1.79 -25.31 -100.42
C THR A 195 -1.14 -24.41 -99.37
N PHE A 196 -1.34 -23.10 -99.47
CA PHE A 196 -0.82 -22.14 -98.49
C PHE A 196 -1.50 -22.30 -97.13
N ALA A 197 -2.82 -22.46 -97.09
CA ALA A 197 -3.56 -22.69 -95.85
C ALA A 197 -3.11 -23.99 -95.16
N GLN A 198 -2.89 -25.06 -95.94
CA GLN A 198 -2.39 -26.31 -95.41
C GLN A 198 -0.97 -26.17 -94.85
N ARG A 199 -0.05 -25.53 -95.57
CA ARG A 199 1.31 -25.26 -95.07
C ARG A 199 1.32 -24.33 -93.86
N MET A 200 0.50 -23.28 -93.86
CA MET A 200 0.39 -22.35 -92.72
C MET A 200 -0.13 -23.06 -91.48
N ALA A 201 -1.13 -23.93 -91.62
CA ALA A 201 -1.64 -24.73 -90.51
C ALA A 201 -0.57 -25.72 -90.00
N GLU A 202 0.15 -26.38 -90.91
CA GLU A 202 1.17 -27.37 -90.56
C GLU A 202 2.43 -26.72 -89.94
N ASP A 203 2.97 -25.69 -90.57
CA ASP A 203 4.16 -24.96 -90.12
C ASP A 203 3.85 -24.15 -88.85
N GLY A 204 2.67 -23.51 -88.77
CA GLY A 204 2.23 -22.78 -87.59
C GLY A 204 2.03 -23.71 -86.39
N SER A 205 1.43 -24.89 -86.60
CA SER A 205 1.26 -25.89 -85.55
C SER A 205 2.61 -26.48 -85.12
N LYS A 206 3.50 -26.81 -86.06
CA LYS A 206 4.86 -27.32 -85.74
C LYS A 206 5.67 -26.28 -84.97
N ALA A 207 5.69 -25.03 -85.41
CA ALA A 207 6.40 -23.95 -84.73
C ALA A 207 5.86 -23.71 -83.31
N LEU A 208 4.54 -23.74 -83.14
CA LEU A 208 3.91 -23.57 -81.83
C LEU A 208 4.22 -24.75 -80.90
N ILE A 209 4.15 -25.99 -81.40
CA ILE A 209 4.45 -27.19 -80.62
C ILE A 209 5.94 -27.19 -80.22
N GLU A 210 6.84 -26.80 -81.12
CA GLU A 210 8.27 -26.76 -80.84
C GLU A 210 8.61 -25.69 -79.80
N ALA A 211 8.07 -24.48 -79.97
CA ALA A 211 8.21 -23.41 -78.97
C ALA A 211 7.62 -23.82 -77.61
N LEU A 212 6.46 -24.49 -77.60
CA LEU A 212 5.85 -24.96 -76.35
C LEU A 212 6.71 -26.05 -75.69
N LYS A 213 7.28 -26.98 -76.47
CA LYS A 213 8.19 -28.00 -75.94
C LYS A 213 9.45 -27.39 -75.35
N GLU A 214 10.03 -26.40 -76.00
CA GLU A 214 11.19 -25.66 -75.51
C GLU A 214 10.86 -24.97 -74.18
N VAL A 215 9.75 -24.23 -74.12
CA VAL A 215 9.30 -23.57 -72.89
C VAL A 215 9.02 -24.58 -71.77
N ILE A 216 8.38 -25.72 -72.04
CA ILE A 216 8.12 -26.74 -71.02
C ILE A 216 9.43 -27.37 -70.53
N ARG A 217 10.38 -27.61 -71.45
CA ARG A 217 11.69 -28.16 -71.10
C ARG A 217 12.46 -27.18 -70.23
N ASP A 218 12.49 -25.91 -70.60
CA ASP A 218 13.15 -24.86 -69.83
C ASP A 218 12.46 -24.64 -68.48
N PHE A 219 11.13 -24.67 -68.45
CA PHE A 219 10.35 -24.60 -67.21
C PHE A 219 10.66 -25.77 -66.27
N ASN A 220 10.72 -26.99 -66.80
CA ASN A 220 11.08 -28.17 -66.00
C ASN A 220 12.53 -28.12 -65.52
N ALA A 221 13.46 -27.62 -66.33
CA ALA A 221 14.85 -27.41 -65.92
C ALA A 221 14.94 -26.37 -64.79
N GLN A 222 14.26 -25.24 -64.95
CA GLN A 222 14.23 -24.16 -63.96
C GLN A 222 13.57 -24.61 -62.65
N ILE A 223 12.51 -25.44 -62.71
CA ILE A 223 11.91 -26.05 -61.51
C ILE A 223 12.94 -26.92 -60.80
N ASN A 224 13.59 -27.82 -61.52
CA ASN A 224 14.46 -28.80 -60.89
C ASN A 224 15.71 -28.14 -60.29
N GLU A 225 16.25 -27.11 -60.95
CA GLU A 225 17.44 -26.42 -60.49
C GLU A 225 17.11 -25.35 -59.44
N GLN A 226 16.26 -24.37 -59.74
CA GLN A 226 16.01 -23.26 -58.82
C GLN A 226 15.14 -23.64 -57.63
N PHE A 227 14.08 -24.44 -57.82
CA PHE A 227 13.30 -24.89 -56.66
C PHE A 227 14.04 -25.95 -55.87
N GLY A 228 14.80 -26.84 -56.53
CA GLY A 228 15.64 -27.83 -55.85
C GLY A 228 16.66 -27.18 -54.90
N GLU A 229 17.42 -26.20 -55.40
CA GLU A 229 18.39 -25.45 -54.57
C GLU A 229 17.70 -24.60 -53.49
N ASN A 230 16.58 -23.94 -53.82
CA ASN A 230 15.81 -23.18 -52.82
C ASN A 230 15.28 -24.09 -51.70
N PHE A 231 14.82 -25.31 -52.02
CA PHE A 231 14.38 -26.28 -51.00
C PHE A 231 15.54 -26.79 -50.15
N LYS A 232 16.74 -26.95 -50.71
CA LYS A 232 17.95 -27.28 -49.91
C LYS A 232 18.30 -26.16 -48.95
N HIS A 233 18.30 -24.91 -49.42
CA HIS A 233 18.54 -23.75 -48.56
C HIS A 233 17.47 -23.60 -47.48
N LEU A 234 16.20 -23.80 -47.84
CA LEU A 234 15.09 -23.80 -46.90
C LEU A 234 15.26 -24.90 -45.85
N ASN A 235 15.56 -26.13 -46.26
CA ASN A 235 15.78 -27.23 -45.32
C ASN A 235 16.95 -26.95 -44.38
N ALA A 236 18.08 -26.44 -44.91
CA ALA A 236 19.24 -26.06 -44.10
C ALA A 236 18.91 -24.92 -43.11
N ALA A 237 18.06 -23.97 -43.51
CA ALA A 237 17.60 -22.90 -42.62
C ALA A 237 16.68 -23.46 -41.51
N VAL A 238 15.77 -24.38 -41.86
CA VAL A 238 14.87 -25.04 -40.89
C VAL A 238 15.67 -25.90 -39.91
N GLU A 239 16.66 -26.67 -40.37
CA GLU A 239 17.55 -27.44 -39.49
C GLU A 239 18.30 -26.53 -38.51
N LYS A 240 18.86 -25.41 -38.99
CA LYS A 240 19.49 -24.41 -38.12
C LYS A 240 18.50 -23.81 -37.13
N LEU A 241 17.25 -23.60 -37.51
CA LEU A 241 16.20 -23.10 -36.63
C LEU A 241 15.86 -24.12 -35.53
N VAL A 242 15.81 -25.42 -35.86
CA VAL A 242 15.62 -26.50 -34.86
C VAL A 242 16.80 -26.58 -33.90
N VAL A 243 18.04 -26.50 -34.41
CA VAL A 243 19.24 -26.45 -33.57
C VAL A 243 19.19 -25.24 -32.63
N TRP A 244 18.84 -24.07 -33.17
CA TRP A 244 18.68 -22.85 -32.37
C TRP A 244 17.59 -23.00 -31.32
N GLN A 245 16.45 -23.60 -31.64
CA GLN A 245 15.39 -23.87 -30.67
C GLN A 245 15.85 -24.78 -29.53
N GLN A 246 16.62 -25.83 -29.84
CA GLN A 246 17.17 -26.73 -28.83
C GLN A 246 18.17 -26.03 -27.91
N GLN A 247 19.05 -25.20 -28.49
CA GLN A 247 20.00 -24.38 -27.72
C GLN A 247 19.28 -23.36 -26.84
N TYR A 248 18.27 -22.67 -27.39
CA TYR A 248 17.47 -21.69 -26.68
C TYR A 248 16.72 -22.31 -25.50
N LYS A 249 16.17 -23.53 -25.67
CA LYS A 249 15.57 -24.27 -24.56
C LYS A 249 16.58 -24.54 -23.44
N GLU A 250 17.79 -24.99 -23.78
CA GLU A 250 18.83 -25.26 -22.79
C GLU A 250 19.25 -23.98 -22.05
N GLU A 251 19.28 -22.85 -22.75
CA GLU A 251 19.58 -21.55 -22.15
C GLU A 251 18.45 -21.06 -21.24
N LEU A 252 17.19 -21.29 -21.60
CA LEU A 252 16.04 -21.04 -20.73
C LEU A 252 16.06 -21.92 -19.47
N ASP A 253 16.43 -23.20 -19.60
CA ASP A 253 16.55 -24.11 -18.45
C ASP A 253 17.65 -23.63 -17.48
N LYS A 254 18.80 -23.17 -18.01
CA LYS A 254 19.89 -22.57 -17.23
C LYS A 254 19.44 -21.27 -16.56
N LEU A 255 18.73 -20.40 -17.29
CA LEU A 255 18.23 -19.14 -16.78
C LEU A 255 17.18 -19.36 -15.67
N GLN A 256 16.30 -20.33 -15.82
CA GLN A 256 15.33 -20.71 -14.80
C GLN A 256 16.03 -21.25 -13.53
N ALA A 257 17.05 -22.10 -13.68
CA ALA A 257 17.84 -22.60 -12.56
C ALA A 257 18.58 -21.47 -11.83
N LEU A 258 19.22 -20.57 -12.58
CA LEU A 258 19.90 -19.39 -12.02
C LEU A 258 18.90 -18.49 -11.28
N GLN A 259 17.75 -18.20 -11.87
CA GLN A 259 16.74 -17.35 -11.26
C GLN A 259 16.15 -17.95 -9.98
N LYS A 260 15.98 -19.28 -9.95
CA LYS A 260 15.60 -20.00 -8.72
C LYS A 260 16.67 -19.86 -7.65
N SER A 261 17.93 -20.10 -7.99
CA SER A 261 19.07 -19.94 -7.05
C SER A 261 19.13 -18.51 -6.52
N SER A 262 19.00 -17.49 -7.38
CA SER A 262 18.98 -16.09 -6.96
C SER A 262 17.81 -15.76 -6.04
N ALA A 263 16.63 -16.34 -6.28
CA ALA A 263 15.48 -16.17 -5.38
C ALA A 263 15.74 -16.79 -4.01
N ASP A 264 16.37 -17.96 -3.95
CA ASP A 264 16.76 -18.62 -2.71
C ASP A 264 17.85 -17.82 -1.96
N ASP A 265 18.86 -17.30 -2.67
CA ASP A 265 19.89 -16.43 -2.12
C ASP A 265 19.30 -15.13 -1.54
N LEU A 266 18.38 -14.48 -2.26
CA LEU A 266 17.67 -13.29 -1.77
C LEU A 266 16.84 -13.59 -0.53
N ARG A 267 16.20 -14.76 -0.46
CA ARG A 267 15.44 -15.20 0.71
C ARG A 267 16.38 -15.44 1.90
N GLY A 268 17.54 -16.07 1.67
CA GLY A 268 18.59 -16.24 2.66
C GLY A 268 19.13 -14.91 3.18
N ALA A 269 19.43 -13.97 2.28
CA ALA A 269 19.88 -12.62 2.62
C ALA A 269 18.82 -11.85 3.44
N SER A 270 17.55 -11.94 3.06
CA SER A 270 16.44 -11.34 3.82
C SER A 270 16.34 -11.90 5.24
N SER A 271 16.45 -13.23 5.39
CA SER A 271 16.47 -13.87 6.71
C SER A 271 17.70 -13.46 7.53
N GLY A 272 18.87 -13.36 6.89
CA GLY A 272 20.10 -12.89 7.54
C GLY A 272 19.98 -11.43 8.02
N LEU A 273 19.36 -10.58 7.21
CA LEU A 273 19.09 -9.18 7.56
C LEU A 273 18.11 -9.07 8.73
N ALA A 274 17.07 -9.91 8.77
CA ALA A 274 16.15 -9.97 9.91
C ALA A 274 16.86 -10.36 11.22
N LEU A 275 17.74 -11.38 11.16
CA LEU A 275 18.60 -11.77 12.29
C LEU A 275 19.56 -10.65 12.72
N PHE A 276 20.10 -9.89 11.75
CA PHE A 276 20.95 -8.74 12.03
C PHE A 276 20.18 -7.63 12.76
N ILE A 277 18.96 -7.30 12.31
CA ILE A 277 18.10 -6.30 12.95
C ILE A 277 17.76 -6.73 14.39
N ASP A 278 17.44 -8.01 14.61
CA ASP A 278 17.16 -8.55 15.95
C ASP A 278 18.38 -8.41 16.88
N ARG A 279 19.57 -8.80 16.41
CA ARG A 279 20.81 -8.62 17.18
C ARG A 279 21.15 -7.15 17.44
N ALA A 280 20.91 -6.27 16.48
CA ALA A 280 21.12 -4.84 16.66
C ALA A 280 20.18 -4.26 17.73
N SER A 281 18.93 -4.75 17.79
CA SER A 281 17.98 -4.40 18.85
C SER A 281 18.46 -4.87 20.22
N SER A 282 18.90 -6.13 20.32
CA SER A 282 19.48 -6.67 21.56
C SER A 282 20.74 -5.89 22.01
N PHE A 283 21.59 -5.48 21.07
CA PHE A 283 22.74 -4.63 21.36
C PHE A 283 22.31 -3.26 21.89
N ALA A 284 21.30 -2.63 21.29
CA ALA A 284 20.75 -1.37 21.77
C ALA A 284 20.21 -1.50 23.21
N GLN A 285 19.47 -2.58 23.50
CA GLN A 285 18.99 -2.86 24.86
C GLN A 285 20.15 -3.04 25.85
N THR A 286 21.20 -3.75 25.45
CA THR A 286 22.40 -3.93 26.27
C THR A 286 23.10 -2.59 26.54
N ALA A 287 23.18 -1.72 25.54
CA ALA A 287 23.73 -0.38 25.69
C ALA A 287 22.90 0.47 26.67
N THR A 288 21.56 0.40 26.61
CA THR A 288 20.68 1.06 27.58
C THR A 288 20.85 0.50 28.99
N ALA A 289 21.01 -0.83 29.14
CA ALA A 289 21.29 -1.44 30.43
C ALA A 289 22.64 -0.96 30.99
N LEU A 290 23.66 -0.85 30.14
CA LEU A 290 24.97 -0.32 30.52
C LEU A 290 24.90 1.16 30.94
N GLU A 291 24.09 1.98 30.26
CA GLU A 291 23.83 3.35 30.68
C GLU A 291 23.20 3.37 32.09
N GLY A 292 22.23 2.48 32.36
CA GLY A 292 21.63 2.31 33.66
C GLY A 292 22.65 1.95 34.74
N THR A 293 23.55 1.00 34.47
CA THR A 293 24.61 0.63 35.43
C THR A 293 25.61 1.76 35.64
N LEU A 294 25.97 2.51 34.59
CA LEU A 294 26.87 3.66 34.72
C LEU A 294 26.25 4.77 35.57
N ARG A 295 24.94 5.06 35.39
CA ARG A 295 24.21 6.01 36.25
C ARG A 295 24.16 5.52 37.70
N GLY A 296 23.88 4.24 37.92
CA GLY A 296 23.89 3.64 39.26
C GLY A 296 25.26 3.75 39.93
N LEU A 297 26.33 3.48 39.19
CA LEU A 297 27.71 3.61 39.68
C LEU A 297 28.05 5.07 40.02
N ALA A 298 27.64 6.03 39.18
CA ALA A 298 27.82 7.45 39.46
C ALA A 298 27.10 7.89 40.73
N GLN A 299 25.87 7.41 40.94
CA GLN A 299 25.09 7.68 42.16
C GLN A 299 25.75 7.05 43.39
N GLN A 300 26.25 5.81 43.28
CA GLN A 300 26.97 5.14 44.36
C GLN A 300 28.26 5.88 44.72
N HIS A 301 28.99 6.39 43.73
CA HIS A 301 30.17 7.23 43.95
C HIS A 301 29.83 8.49 44.74
N GLN A 302 28.71 9.16 44.42
CA GLN A 302 28.25 10.33 45.17
C GLN A 302 27.86 9.98 46.61
N LEU A 303 27.20 8.85 46.84
CA LEU A 303 26.88 8.35 48.18
C LEU A 303 28.14 8.05 48.99
N ILE A 304 29.16 7.46 48.37
CA ILE A 304 30.46 7.20 49.02
C ILE A 304 31.14 8.53 49.39
N ASP A 305 31.13 9.52 48.50
CA ASP A 305 31.70 10.84 48.78
C ASP A 305 30.99 11.52 49.96
N GLN A 306 29.66 11.42 50.00
CA GLN A 306 28.85 11.94 51.10
C GLN A 306 29.11 11.18 52.42
N SER A 307 29.24 9.85 52.36
CA SER A 307 29.60 9.01 53.51
C SER A 307 30.99 9.37 54.05
N GLN A 308 31.98 9.57 53.17
CA GLN A 308 33.31 10.02 53.57
C GLN A 308 33.27 11.36 54.30
N ARG A 309 32.49 12.34 53.80
CA ARG A 309 32.30 13.62 54.48
C ARG A 309 31.63 13.46 55.84
N SER A 310 30.61 12.62 55.94
CA SER A 310 29.93 12.33 57.21
C SER A 310 30.87 11.67 58.22
N ILE A 311 31.72 10.74 57.78
CA ILE A 311 32.73 10.11 58.64
C ILE A 311 33.77 11.14 59.09
N ALA A 312 34.20 12.04 58.19
CA ALA A 312 35.11 13.13 58.53
C ALA A 312 34.50 14.09 59.58
N ASP A 313 33.23 14.43 59.46
CA ASP A 313 32.51 15.26 60.45
C ASP A 313 32.40 14.56 61.81
N VAL A 314 32.07 13.27 61.83
CA VAL A 314 32.02 12.48 63.08
C VAL A 314 33.41 12.40 63.73
N LEU A 315 34.47 12.17 62.94
CA LEU A 315 35.84 12.20 63.43
C LEU A 315 36.22 13.58 63.99
N SER A 316 35.77 14.67 63.35
CA SER A 316 35.97 16.02 63.84
C SER A 316 35.24 16.27 65.16
N GLN A 317 33.99 15.84 65.30
CA GLN A 317 33.26 15.95 66.58
C GLN A 317 33.89 15.09 67.68
N MET A 318 34.37 13.88 67.36
CA MET A 318 35.06 13.01 68.31
C MET A 318 36.34 13.63 68.89
N LYS A 319 37.05 14.46 68.11
CA LYS A 319 38.20 15.24 68.58
C LYS A 319 37.82 16.14 69.77
N ASP A 320 36.61 16.69 69.78
CA ASP A 320 36.12 17.60 70.82
C ASP A 320 35.44 16.87 72.00
N VAL A 321 34.94 15.64 71.79
CA VAL A 321 34.33 14.83 72.86
C VAL A 321 35.37 14.27 73.82
N THR A 322 36.57 13.92 73.34
CA THR A 322 37.62 13.32 74.19
C THR A 322 38.05 14.24 75.36
N PRO A 323 38.31 15.55 75.14
CA PRO A 323 38.59 16.49 76.23
C PRO A 323 37.39 16.72 77.16
N GLN A 324 36.16 16.76 76.62
CA GLN A 324 34.95 16.95 77.43
C GLN A 324 34.69 15.76 78.34
N PHE A 325 34.92 14.54 77.85
CA PHE A 325 34.83 13.33 78.65
C PHE A 325 35.83 13.36 79.82
N SER A 326 37.08 13.75 79.57
CA SER A 326 38.08 13.95 80.64
C SER A 326 37.60 14.94 81.70
N ARG A 327 37.12 16.12 81.29
CA ARG A 327 36.58 17.12 82.24
C ARG A 327 35.40 16.59 83.05
N LYS A 328 34.50 15.83 82.42
CA LYS A 328 33.33 15.28 83.12
C LYS A 328 33.70 14.19 84.12
N VAL A 329 34.72 13.40 83.82
CA VAL A 329 35.29 12.43 84.76
C VAL A 329 35.94 13.14 85.96
N ASP A 330 36.65 14.25 85.73
CA ASP A 330 37.22 15.07 86.80
C ASP A 330 36.12 15.69 87.70
N GLU A 331 35.09 16.29 87.09
CA GLU A 331 33.92 16.84 87.82
C GLU A 331 33.18 15.78 88.64
N MET A 332 33.02 14.57 88.08
CA MET A 332 32.41 13.44 88.77
C MET A 332 33.27 12.97 89.94
N THR A 333 34.60 12.94 89.76
CA THR A 333 35.56 12.56 90.82
C THR A 333 35.52 13.56 91.98
N GLU A 334 35.47 14.87 91.68
CA GLU A 334 35.34 15.91 92.71
C GLU A 334 33.97 15.86 93.40
N SER A 335 32.89 15.62 92.65
CA SER A 335 31.54 15.44 93.22
C SER A 335 31.48 14.22 94.14
N MET A 336 32.14 13.12 93.76
CA MET A 336 32.23 11.91 94.57
C MET A 336 33.02 12.16 95.86
N LYS A 337 34.15 12.88 95.77
CA LYS A 337 34.92 13.32 96.94
C LYS A 337 34.08 14.16 97.90
N GLN A 338 33.29 15.10 97.39
CA GLN A 338 32.37 15.91 98.20
C GLN A 338 31.24 15.07 98.81
N GLY A 339 30.68 14.13 98.04
CA GLY A 339 29.66 13.19 98.52
C GLY A 339 30.17 12.32 99.67
N VAL A 340 31.37 11.75 99.53
CA VAL A 340 32.03 10.97 100.59
C VAL A 340 32.26 11.83 101.84
N ALA A 341 32.72 13.07 101.69
CA ALA A 341 32.90 13.99 102.81
C ALA A 341 31.58 14.32 103.53
N ARG A 342 30.48 14.50 102.79
CA ARG A 342 29.13 14.70 103.38
C ARG A 342 28.64 13.47 104.13
N VAL A 343 28.77 12.28 103.54
CA VAL A 343 28.39 11.02 104.21
C VAL A 343 29.21 10.84 105.49
N GLN A 344 30.50 11.15 105.47
CA GLN A 344 31.34 11.07 106.67
C GLN A 344 30.89 12.04 107.77
N ALA A 345 30.47 13.27 107.41
CA ALA A 345 29.91 14.23 108.36
C ALA A 345 28.57 13.76 108.93
N GLU A 346 27.64 13.30 108.09
CA GLU A 346 26.34 12.77 108.53
C GLU A 346 26.47 11.55 109.42
N VAL A 347 27.38 10.61 109.09
CA VAL A 347 27.68 9.46 109.95
C VAL A 347 28.24 9.93 111.30
N GLY A 348 29.09 10.97 111.31
CA GLY A 348 29.57 11.58 112.56
C GLY A 348 28.44 12.12 113.43
N ASP A 349 27.48 12.82 112.84
CA ASP A 349 26.30 13.34 113.54
C ASP A 349 25.38 12.23 114.03
N VAL A 350 25.15 11.17 113.24
CA VAL A 350 24.38 9.99 113.64
C VAL A 350 25.03 9.29 114.84
N VAL A 351 26.35 9.08 114.81
CA VAL A 351 27.08 8.47 115.94
C VAL A 351 26.97 9.33 117.20
N LYS A 352 27.06 10.66 117.07
CA LYS A 352 26.89 11.59 118.19
C LYS A 352 25.47 11.53 118.77
N ASN A 353 24.45 11.56 117.92
CA ASN A 353 23.05 11.48 118.32
C ASN A 353 22.72 10.12 118.95
N PHE A 354 23.27 9.03 118.41
CA PHE A 354 23.16 7.70 119.00
C PHE A 354 23.79 7.66 120.39
N GLY A 355 24.95 8.29 120.59
CA GLY A 355 25.57 8.44 121.90
C GLY A 355 24.67 9.16 122.92
N VAL A 356 24.02 10.25 122.50
CA VAL A 356 23.04 10.98 123.33
C VAL A 356 21.83 10.10 123.64
N GLN A 357 21.30 9.36 122.66
CA GLN A 357 20.15 8.47 122.84
C GLN A 357 20.46 7.32 123.81
N VAL A 358 21.64 6.69 123.69
CA VAL A 358 22.11 5.65 124.60
C VAL A 358 22.23 6.20 126.03
N GLN A 359 22.75 7.42 126.19
CA GLN A 359 22.84 8.07 127.49
C GLN A 359 21.46 8.33 128.10
N SER A 360 20.51 8.82 127.30
CA SER A 360 19.12 9.03 127.73
C SER A 360 18.45 7.72 128.15
N SER A 361 18.56 6.67 127.32
CA SER A 361 17.98 5.37 127.62
C SER A 361 18.59 4.73 128.86
N SER A 362 19.90 4.90 129.08
CA SER A 362 20.58 4.47 130.31
C SER A 362 20.03 5.19 131.55
N SER A 363 19.75 6.49 131.44
CA SER A 363 19.11 7.27 132.50
C SER A 363 17.68 6.79 132.78
N GLU A 364 16.87 6.56 131.74
CA GLU A 364 15.52 6.01 131.87
C GLU A 364 15.53 4.60 132.51
N MET A 365 16.45 3.74 132.09
CA MET A 365 16.63 2.40 132.67
C MET A 365 16.98 2.48 134.15
N LYS A 366 17.88 3.39 134.53
CA LYS A 366 18.23 3.63 135.94
C LYS A 366 17.00 4.08 136.74
N GLN A 367 16.16 4.94 136.16
CA GLN A 367 14.93 5.41 136.79
C GLN A 367 13.92 4.28 136.95
N LEU A 368 13.68 3.47 135.91
CA LEU A 368 12.80 2.30 135.96
C LEU A 368 13.26 1.28 137.01
N LEU A 369 14.56 0.99 137.08
CA LEU A 369 15.14 0.12 138.11
C LEU A 369 14.91 0.70 139.51
N THR A 370 15.09 2.00 139.68
CA THR A 370 14.87 2.68 140.97
C THR A 370 13.40 2.60 141.40
N ASP A 371 12.47 2.85 140.48
CA ASP A 371 11.03 2.79 140.75
C ASP A 371 10.57 1.35 141.02
N THR A 372 11.10 0.37 140.28
CA THR A 372 10.81 -1.06 140.51
C THR A 372 11.33 -1.50 141.88
N LEU A 373 12.55 -1.09 142.27
CA LEU A 373 13.10 -1.37 143.59
C LEU A 373 12.25 -0.73 144.70
N ARG A 374 11.82 0.52 144.54
CA ARG A 374 10.92 1.19 145.50
C ARG A 374 9.59 0.49 145.62
N LYS A 375 8.97 0.11 144.50
CA LYS A 375 7.69 -0.59 144.49
C LYS A 375 7.80 -1.97 145.14
N SER A 376 8.82 -2.74 144.79
CA SER A 376 9.11 -4.04 145.41
C SER A 376 9.32 -3.90 146.92
N GLN A 377 10.08 -2.89 147.36
CA GLN A 377 10.28 -2.66 148.80
C GLN A 377 8.98 -2.30 149.53
N SER A 378 8.09 -1.52 148.90
CA SER A 378 6.76 -1.23 149.43
C SER A 378 5.89 -2.50 149.52
N GLU A 379 5.87 -3.33 148.48
CA GLU A 379 5.11 -4.58 148.45
C GLU A 379 5.62 -5.60 149.49
N VAL A 380 6.95 -5.68 149.67
CA VAL A 380 7.56 -6.48 150.73
C VAL A 380 7.16 -5.97 152.11
N ASN A 381 7.17 -4.65 152.32
CA ASN A 381 6.77 -4.06 153.60
C ASN A 381 5.29 -4.31 153.92
N ASP A 382 4.40 -4.15 152.95
CA ASP A 382 2.98 -4.47 153.08
C ASP A 382 2.77 -5.97 153.36
N GLY A 383 3.54 -6.84 152.70
CA GLY A 383 3.54 -8.27 152.96
C GLY A 383 3.98 -8.61 154.38
N LEU A 384 5.00 -7.92 154.90
CA LEU A 384 5.48 -8.07 156.27
C LEU A 384 4.43 -7.63 157.29
N VAL A 385 3.72 -6.51 157.03
CA VAL A 385 2.62 -6.03 157.89
C VAL A 385 1.49 -7.05 157.93
N ARG A 386 1.05 -7.57 156.77
CA ARG A 386 0.02 -8.62 156.72
C ARG A 386 0.46 -9.90 157.43
N SER A 387 1.73 -10.27 157.30
CA SER A 387 2.31 -11.40 158.03
C SER A 387 2.29 -11.16 159.54
N MET A 388 2.62 -9.95 159.99
CA MET A 388 2.51 -9.56 161.40
C MET A 388 1.08 -9.65 161.92
N ASP A 389 0.09 -9.20 161.16
CA ASP A 389 -1.33 -9.33 161.54
C ASP A 389 -1.78 -10.79 161.59
N ALA A 390 -1.36 -11.62 160.63
CA ALA A 390 -1.65 -13.06 160.63
C ALA A 390 -1.02 -13.78 161.83
N VAL A 391 0.22 -13.44 162.20
CA VAL A 391 0.88 -13.93 163.41
C VAL A 391 0.13 -13.47 164.66
N ARG A 392 -0.27 -12.20 164.72
CA ARG A 392 -1.03 -11.65 165.85
C ARG A 392 -2.36 -12.36 166.04
N GLN A 393 -3.07 -12.62 164.94
CA GLN A 393 -4.33 -13.36 164.95
C GLN A 393 -4.13 -14.82 165.36
N SER A 394 -3.04 -15.45 164.89
CA SER A 394 -2.65 -16.81 165.31
C SER A 394 -2.39 -16.89 166.82
N VAL A 395 -1.73 -15.89 167.41
CA VAL A 395 -1.51 -15.79 168.86
C VAL A 395 -2.84 -15.63 169.61
N VAL A 396 -3.77 -14.81 169.13
CA VAL A 396 -5.10 -14.64 169.75
C VAL A 396 -5.92 -15.94 169.70
N THR A 397 -5.91 -16.66 168.56
CA THR A 397 -6.56 -17.97 168.47
C THR A 397 -5.91 -19.02 169.36
N LEU A 398 -4.58 -18.97 169.51
CA LEU A 398 -3.85 -19.86 170.41
C LEU A 398 -4.20 -19.59 171.88
N ASP A 399 -4.29 -18.33 172.26
CA ASP A 399 -4.65 -17.91 173.63
C ASP A 399 -6.07 -18.38 173.98
N LYS A 400 -7.02 -18.24 173.04
CA LYS A 400 -8.39 -18.74 173.19
C LYS A 400 -8.44 -20.26 173.30
N GLY A 401 -7.65 -20.98 172.49
CA GLY A 401 -7.54 -22.44 172.54
C GLY A 401 -6.90 -22.95 173.83
N LEU A 402 -5.88 -22.25 174.34
CA LEU A 402 -5.28 -22.54 175.64
C LEU A 402 -6.28 -22.33 176.78
N GLN A 403 -7.09 -21.27 176.72
CA GLN A 403 -8.10 -20.97 177.73
C GLN A 403 -9.22 -22.03 177.77
N GLU A 404 -9.67 -22.51 176.61
CA GLU A 404 -10.63 -23.61 176.48
C GLU A 404 -10.07 -24.92 177.06
N GLU A 405 -8.83 -25.27 176.71
CA GLU A 405 -8.22 -26.53 177.15
C GLU A 405 -7.85 -26.51 178.64
N LEU A 406 -7.48 -25.35 179.18
CA LEU A 406 -7.24 -25.15 180.61
C LEU A 406 -8.54 -25.22 181.42
N THR A 407 -9.64 -24.69 180.89
CA THR A 407 -10.98 -24.82 181.50
C THR A 407 -11.44 -26.28 181.51
N LYS A 408 -11.26 -26.98 180.39
CA LYS A 408 -11.59 -28.41 180.25
C LYS A 408 -10.72 -29.29 181.15
N SER A 409 -9.43 -28.97 181.30
CA SER A 409 -8.55 -29.62 182.27
C SER A 409 -8.98 -29.38 183.71
N LEU A 410 -9.36 -28.15 184.08
CA LEU A 410 -9.87 -27.81 185.42
C LEU A 410 -11.20 -28.50 185.73
N GLU A 411 -12.12 -28.61 184.76
CA GLU A 411 -13.38 -29.33 184.90
C GLU A 411 -13.16 -30.84 185.08
N THR A 412 -12.22 -31.40 184.32
CA THR A 412 -11.82 -32.82 184.45
C THR A 412 -11.16 -33.09 185.81
N LEU A 413 -10.33 -32.16 186.30
CA LEU A 413 -9.67 -32.23 187.61
C LEU A 413 -10.70 -32.09 188.76
N GLY A 414 -11.71 -31.24 188.60
CA GLY A 414 -12.83 -31.11 189.53
C GLY A 414 -13.69 -32.38 189.63
N ARG A 415 -13.94 -33.05 188.49
CA ARG A 415 -14.62 -34.35 188.45
C ARG A 415 -13.82 -35.47 189.13
N GLN A 416 -12.50 -35.49 188.92
CA GLN A 416 -11.64 -36.47 189.58
C GLN A 416 -11.53 -36.24 191.10
N LEU A 417 -11.43 -34.98 191.56
CA LEU A 417 -11.45 -34.63 192.99
C LEU A 417 -12.78 -34.95 193.68
N ALA A 418 -13.92 -34.73 193.01
CA ALA A 418 -15.23 -35.09 193.55
C ALA A 418 -15.35 -36.62 193.76
N SER A 419 -14.94 -37.44 192.77
CA SER A 419 -14.97 -38.90 192.92
C SER A 419 -13.99 -39.43 193.97
N LEU A 420 -12.83 -38.76 194.16
CA LEU A 420 -11.86 -39.12 195.18
C LEU A 420 -12.37 -38.79 196.59
N SER A 421 -13.06 -37.64 196.75
CA SER A 421 -13.64 -37.21 198.02
C SER A 421 -14.84 -38.07 198.44
N GLU A 422 -15.69 -38.48 197.49
CA GLU A 422 -16.83 -39.36 197.74
C GLU A 422 -16.37 -40.77 198.16
N LYS A 423 -15.27 -41.27 197.57
CA LYS A 423 -14.62 -42.54 197.96
C LYS A 423 -13.94 -42.46 199.32
N PHE A 424 -13.34 -41.32 199.67
CA PHE A 424 -12.74 -41.08 200.99
C PHE A 424 -13.79 -41.06 202.12
N VAL A 425 -14.97 -40.48 201.89
CA VAL A 425 -16.06 -40.47 202.90
C VAL A 425 -16.69 -41.86 203.04
N ALA A 426 -16.86 -42.58 201.93
CA ALA A 426 -17.38 -43.94 201.93
C ALA A 426 -16.45 -44.93 202.66
N ASP A 427 -15.13 -44.83 202.49
CA ASP A 427 -14.17 -45.80 203.06
C ASP A 427 -13.92 -45.60 204.57
N TYR A 428 -14.01 -44.37 205.10
CA TYR A 428 -13.67 -44.10 206.50
C TYR A 428 -14.86 -44.09 207.48
N THR A 429 -16.10 -43.93 207.00
CA THR A 429 -17.32 -43.97 207.84
C THR A 429 -17.54 -45.34 208.52
N PRO A 430 -17.42 -46.49 207.83
CA PRO A 430 -17.55 -47.79 208.49
C PRO A 430 -16.37 -48.13 209.41
N LEU A 431 -15.19 -47.57 209.15
CA LEU A 431 -13.98 -47.76 209.97
C LEU A 431 -14.10 -47.05 211.33
N THR A 432 -14.75 -45.88 211.37
CA THR A 432 -15.00 -45.14 212.61
C THR A 432 -16.09 -45.79 213.47
N ASP A 433 -17.12 -46.38 212.85
CA ASP A 433 -18.14 -47.15 213.58
C ASP A 433 -17.58 -48.47 214.16
N ARG A 434 -16.73 -49.18 213.41
CA ARG A 434 -16.02 -50.38 213.91
C ARG A 434 -15.07 -50.08 215.07
N LEU A 435 -14.41 -48.91 215.08
CA LEU A 435 -13.56 -48.48 216.20
C LEU A 435 -14.38 -48.11 217.44
N ARG A 436 -15.58 -47.54 217.27
CA ARG A 436 -16.51 -47.25 218.37
C ARG A 436 -17.08 -48.51 219.00
N GLU A 437 -17.23 -49.60 218.25
CA GLU A 437 -17.72 -50.89 218.75
C GLU A 437 -16.66 -51.67 219.58
N VAL A 438 -15.38 -51.59 219.20
CA VAL A 438 -14.26 -52.22 219.95
C VAL A 438 -14.03 -51.54 221.31
N VAL A 439 -14.20 -50.22 221.40
CA VAL A 439 -14.08 -49.49 222.68
C VAL A 439 -15.23 -49.81 223.65
N ARG A 440 -16.40 -50.22 223.15
CA ARG A 440 -17.54 -50.59 224.01
C ARG A 440 -17.45 -52.01 224.57
N ILE A 441 -16.68 -52.91 223.94
CA ILE A 441 -16.53 -54.31 224.39
C ILE A 441 -15.42 -54.47 225.46
N ALA A 442 -14.46 -53.55 225.56
CA ALA A 442 -13.41 -53.60 226.58
C ALA A 442 -13.76 -52.86 227.90
N GLY A 443 -15.03 -52.48 228.09
CA GLY A 443 -15.51 -51.72 229.26
C GLY A 443 -16.20 -52.55 230.35
N THR A 444 -16.32 -53.87 230.22
CA THR A 444 -16.88 -54.75 231.26
C THR A 444 -16.24 -56.14 231.27
N ALA A 445 -15.05 -56.25 231.87
CA ALA A 445 -14.53 -57.37 232.67
C ALA A 445 -13.15 -56.99 233.22
#